data_AF-A0A2D6EQP5-F1
#
_entry.id   AF-A0A2D6EQP5-F1
#
_cell.length_a   1.000
_cell.length_b   1.000
_cell.length_c   1.000
_cell.angle_alpha   90.00
_cell.angle_beta   90.00
_cell.angle_gamma   90.00
#
_symmetry.space_group_name_H-M   'P 1'
#
loop_
_entity.id
_entity.type
_entity.pdbx_description
1 polymer ?
#
loop_
_entity_poly.entity_id
_entity_poly.type
_entity_poly.pdbx_seq_one_letter_code
_entity_poly.pdbx_strand_id
1 'polypeptide(L)'
;MTAGAIRCTNDLKLSKVLLARQEIKRLNRSIKRKSEKGEQSATRRHLLATSVRLSPGMAAAVHQKAERCVERLGIDNPLELYAYASPQFNAACFKPEEGRVFIMFSSSLLEAFNDSELLFVMGHELGHHVYDHHRVPIGYVLRGRQPPPADLALDLFAWSRYAEISADRAGAFCAQDLESVARALFKLASGITDERVVRFELHEFLAQVDDMLAFDDQPGQGAPKQDWFATHPFSPLRVKALKLFHESDLMTTTGIDKSTLEDQVQQFMRLMEPDYLQGKTESSRAMRDLFLATAVVIANAYEGISKKERNTLKRYLGEAYSIDILDADRLKEDLPRRIAEVKKRVSHTQRMQVLRDLCVVAATEQPVSDAERDLLNHIATELEVPVGFIVQCLESDIELD
;
A
#
# COMPACT_ATOMS: atom_id res chain seq x y z
N MET A 1 7.43 6.98 25.11
CA MET A 1 6.52 6.92 23.94
C MET A 1 6.28 5.45 23.62
N THR A 2 5.06 5.05 23.27
CA THR A 2 4.72 3.65 22.94
C THR A 2 4.52 3.49 21.44
N ALA A 3 4.61 2.26 20.90
CA ALA A 3 4.28 1.99 19.49
C ALA A 3 2.87 2.50 19.13
N GLY A 4 1.88 2.31 20.02
CA GLY A 4 0.53 2.82 19.82
C GLY A 4 0.44 4.35 19.66
N ALA A 5 1.34 5.11 20.28
CA ALA A 5 1.36 6.57 20.17
C ALA A 5 1.83 7.06 18.79
N ILE A 6 2.71 6.32 18.12
CA ILE A 6 3.27 6.69 16.81
C ILE A 6 2.50 6.11 15.62
N ARG A 7 1.60 5.15 15.84
CA ARG A 7 0.69 4.60 14.82
C ARG A 7 -0.11 5.71 14.13
N CYS A 8 -0.20 5.64 12.80
CA CYS A 8 -1.03 6.54 11.99
C CYS A 8 -2.51 6.35 12.34
N THR A 9 -3.23 7.47 12.46
CA THR A 9 -4.64 7.46 12.87
C THR A 9 -5.54 6.78 11.84
N ASN A 10 -5.26 6.99 10.55
CA ASN A 10 -6.06 6.41 9.46
C ASN A 10 -5.82 4.91 9.29
N ASP A 11 -4.62 4.40 9.57
CA ASP A 11 -4.39 2.94 9.65
C ASP A 11 -5.29 2.32 10.74
N LEU A 12 -5.26 2.86 11.97
CA LEU A 12 -6.10 2.33 13.05
C LEU A 12 -7.60 2.44 12.74
N LYS A 13 -8.03 3.52 12.09
CA LYS A 13 -9.43 3.73 11.71
C LYS A 13 -9.87 2.73 10.64
N LEU A 14 -9.13 2.62 9.55
CA LEU A 14 -9.48 1.75 8.41
C LEU A 14 -9.36 0.27 8.77
N SER A 15 -8.34 -0.13 9.54
CA SER A 15 -8.20 -1.50 10.03
C SER A 15 -9.42 -1.93 10.86
N LYS A 16 -9.95 -1.07 11.74
CA LYS A 16 -11.19 -1.35 12.50
C LYS A 16 -12.40 -1.56 11.59
N VAL A 17 -12.54 -0.74 10.54
CA VAL A 17 -13.62 -0.87 9.55
C VAL A 17 -13.49 -2.19 8.79
N LEU A 18 -12.30 -2.51 8.27
CA LEU A 18 -12.02 -3.73 7.53
C LEU A 18 -12.23 -4.99 8.38
N LEU A 19 -11.73 -5.01 9.62
CA LEU A 19 -11.93 -6.12 10.55
C LEU A 19 -13.39 -6.31 10.96
N ALA A 20 -14.24 -5.27 10.82
CA ALA A 20 -15.67 -5.37 11.07
C ALA A 20 -16.44 -6.02 9.90
N ARG A 21 -15.90 -5.99 8.67
CA ARG A 21 -16.53 -6.57 7.46
C ARG A 21 -16.69 -8.08 7.58
N GLN A 22 -17.81 -8.60 7.07
CA GLN A 22 -18.16 -10.03 7.22
C GLN A 22 -17.25 -10.93 6.39
N GLU A 23 -16.80 -10.44 5.24
CA GLU A 23 -15.85 -11.06 4.32
C GLU A 23 -14.54 -11.37 5.07
N ILE A 24 -13.94 -10.35 5.70
CA ILE A 24 -12.70 -10.46 6.48
C ILE A 24 -12.89 -11.37 7.69
N LYS A 25 -13.98 -11.23 8.44
CA LYS A 25 -14.30 -12.11 9.58
C LYS A 25 -14.41 -13.58 9.18
N ARG A 26 -15.06 -13.88 8.04
CA ARG A 26 -15.22 -15.24 7.52
C ARG A 26 -13.86 -15.82 7.10
N LEU A 27 -13.06 -15.04 6.37
CA LEU A 27 -11.74 -15.45 5.93
C LEU A 27 -10.81 -15.75 7.10
N ASN A 28 -10.74 -14.85 8.09
CA ASN A 28 -9.95 -15.07 9.30
C ASN A 28 -10.35 -16.34 10.06
N ARG A 29 -11.65 -16.63 10.18
CA ARG A 29 -12.12 -17.91 10.75
C ARG A 29 -11.70 -19.11 9.92
N SER A 30 -11.71 -19.00 8.59
CA SER A 30 -11.27 -20.07 7.70
C SER A 30 -9.76 -20.33 7.81
N ILE A 31 -8.95 -19.28 7.84
CA ILE A 31 -7.49 -19.37 8.01
C ILE A 31 -7.18 -20.04 9.36
N LYS A 32 -7.82 -19.57 10.44
CA LYS A 32 -7.64 -20.15 11.78
C LYS A 32 -7.97 -21.66 11.81
N ARG A 33 -9.09 -22.07 11.21
CA ARG A 33 -9.49 -23.49 11.14
C ARG A 33 -8.50 -24.34 10.35
N LYS A 34 -7.96 -23.83 9.23
CA LYS A 34 -6.95 -24.57 8.43
C LYS A 34 -5.64 -24.74 9.21
N SER A 35 -5.22 -23.70 9.91
CA SER A 35 -4.06 -23.74 10.80
C SER A 35 -4.25 -24.75 11.93
N GLU A 36 -5.41 -24.76 12.61
CA GLU A 36 -5.73 -25.73 13.68
C GLU A 36 -5.75 -27.19 13.21
N LYS A 37 -6.08 -27.44 11.94
CA LYS A 37 -6.07 -28.77 11.33
C LYS A 37 -4.70 -29.20 10.78
N GLY A 38 -3.69 -28.34 10.83
CA GLY A 38 -2.38 -28.59 10.21
C GLY A 38 -2.40 -28.61 8.68
N GLU A 39 -3.44 -28.06 8.05
CA GLU A 39 -3.59 -27.98 6.59
C GLU A 39 -2.77 -26.83 5.98
N GLN A 40 -2.20 -25.95 6.81
CA GLN A 40 -1.23 -24.93 6.40
C GLN A 40 0.18 -25.39 6.76
N SER A 41 1.13 -25.21 5.83
CA SER A 41 2.55 -25.42 6.12
C SER A 41 2.94 -24.53 7.29
N ALA A 42 3.50 -25.11 8.36
CA ALA A 42 3.99 -24.37 9.50
C ALA A 42 5.07 -23.37 9.02
N THR A 43 4.86 -22.08 9.26
CA THR A 43 5.73 -20.98 8.80
C THR A 43 7.16 -21.24 9.23
N ARG A 44 7.34 -21.62 10.51
CA ARG A 44 8.66 -21.93 11.06
C ARG A 44 9.37 -23.06 10.33
N ARG A 45 8.63 -24.13 9.96
CA ARG A 45 9.18 -25.27 9.22
C ARG A 45 9.58 -24.87 7.80
N HIS A 46 8.74 -24.07 7.14
CA HIS A 46 9.05 -23.57 5.80
C HIS A 46 10.33 -22.71 5.81
N LEU A 47 10.42 -21.74 6.74
CA LEU A 47 11.60 -20.89 6.90
C LEU A 47 12.87 -21.72 7.16
N LEU A 48 12.80 -22.71 8.07
CA LEU A 48 13.94 -23.60 8.32
C LEU A 48 14.37 -24.44 7.10
N ALA A 49 13.47 -24.68 6.15
CA ALA A 49 13.77 -25.45 4.94
C ALA A 49 14.32 -24.58 3.79
N THR A 50 13.98 -23.30 3.75
CA THR A 50 14.30 -22.40 2.62
C THR A 50 15.28 -21.28 2.97
N SER A 51 15.67 -21.14 4.24
CA SER A 51 16.52 -20.05 4.72
C SER A 51 17.41 -20.49 5.88
N VAL A 52 18.43 -19.69 6.18
CA VAL A 52 19.36 -19.90 7.29
C VAL A 52 18.84 -19.19 8.52
N ARG A 53 18.60 -19.92 9.62
CA ARG A 53 18.26 -19.30 10.90
C ARG A 53 19.48 -18.59 11.49
N LEU A 54 19.38 -17.29 11.67
CA LEU A 54 20.39 -16.45 12.29
C LEU A 54 20.32 -16.63 13.81
N SER A 55 21.15 -17.52 14.37
CA SER A 55 21.24 -17.67 15.82
C SER A 55 22.02 -16.51 16.47
N PRO A 56 21.85 -16.23 17.78
CA PRO A 56 22.63 -15.21 18.47
C PRO A 56 24.15 -15.39 18.34
N GLY A 57 24.64 -16.64 18.30
CA GLY A 57 26.06 -16.93 18.09
C GLY A 57 26.56 -16.71 16.66
N MET A 58 25.67 -16.75 15.66
CA MET A 58 26.02 -16.49 14.26
C MET A 58 25.92 -14.99 13.90
N ALA A 59 24.96 -14.28 14.49
CA ALA A 59 24.58 -12.94 14.06
C ALA A 59 24.30 -12.00 15.25
N ALA A 60 25.25 -11.94 16.20
CA ALA A 60 25.09 -11.16 17.44
C ALA A 60 24.69 -9.69 17.18
N ALA A 61 25.32 -9.04 16.19
CA ALA A 61 25.00 -7.65 15.84
C ALA A 61 23.57 -7.45 15.31
N VAL A 62 23.00 -8.44 14.61
CA VAL A 62 21.61 -8.40 14.13
C VAL A 62 20.65 -8.62 15.29
N HIS A 63 20.97 -9.55 16.20
CA HIS A 63 20.17 -9.78 17.41
C HIS A 63 20.13 -8.56 18.33
N GLN A 64 21.24 -7.85 18.52
CA GLN A 64 21.25 -6.59 19.29
C GLN A 64 20.30 -5.53 18.71
N LYS A 65 20.18 -5.45 17.37
CA LYS A 65 19.23 -4.55 16.72
C LYS A 65 17.79 -5.01 16.96
N ALA A 66 17.54 -6.32 16.92
CA ALA A 66 16.24 -6.89 17.22
C ALA A 66 15.81 -6.59 18.65
N GLU A 67 16.70 -6.80 19.62
CA GLU A 67 16.46 -6.47 21.03
C GLU A 67 16.13 -4.99 21.21
N ARG A 68 16.88 -4.09 20.56
CA ARG A 68 16.59 -2.64 20.59
C ARG A 68 15.22 -2.31 20.00
N CYS A 69 14.85 -2.89 18.87
CA CYS A 69 13.54 -2.65 18.26
C CYS A 69 12.40 -3.21 19.15
N VAL A 70 12.59 -4.41 19.70
CA VAL A 70 11.64 -5.09 20.60
C VAL A 70 11.39 -4.27 21.86
N GLU A 71 12.45 -3.80 22.52
CA GLU A 71 12.36 -2.96 23.71
C GLU A 71 11.58 -1.67 23.41
N ARG A 72 11.93 -0.99 22.31
CA ARG A 72 11.31 0.29 21.95
C ARG A 72 9.85 0.16 21.54
N LEU A 73 9.51 -0.89 20.79
CA LEU A 73 8.14 -1.12 20.33
C LEU A 73 7.27 -1.80 21.39
N GLY A 74 7.87 -2.30 22.48
CA GLY A 74 7.16 -2.98 23.57
C GLY A 74 6.60 -4.33 23.11
N ILE A 75 7.44 -5.14 22.47
CA ILE A 75 7.06 -6.47 21.95
C ILE A 75 7.51 -7.53 22.96
N ASP A 76 6.58 -8.36 23.45
CA ASP A 76 6.91 -9.43 24.41
C ASP A 76 7.16 -10.78 23.73
N ASN A 77 6.85 -10.88 22.43
CA ASN A 77 7.00 -12.11 21.68
C ASN A 77 8.48 -12.47 21.48
N PRO A 78 8.87 -13.74 21.61
CA PRO A 78 10.18 -14.20 21.12
C PRO A 78 10.28 -14.04 19.59
N LEU A 79 11.46 -13.61 19.11
CA LEU A 79 11.78 -13.44 17.69
C LEU A 79 12.68 -14.59 17.20
N GLU A 80 12.42 -15.09 15.99
CA GLU A 80 13.38 -15.88 15.22
C GLU A 80 13.73 -15.15 13.92
N LEU A 81 15.03 -14.97 13.68
CA LEU A 81 15.55 -14.24 12.52
C LEU A 81 16.11 -15.22 11.48
N TYR A 82 15.87 -14.94 10.21
CA TYR A 82 16.29 -15.76 9.08
C TYR A 82 16.94 -14.94 7.98
N ALA A 83 17.85 -15.56 7.23
CA ALA A 83 18.44 -15.00 6.02
C ALA A 83 18.23 -15.95 4.84
N TYR A 84 17.80 -15.42 3.70
CA TYR A 84 17.64 -16.20 2.46
C TYR A 84 18.47 -15.58 1.33
N ALA A 85 18.94 -16.43 0.41
CA ALA A 85 19.75 -15.98 -0.71
C ALA A 85 18.86 -15.23 -1.72
N SER A 86 19.11 -13.94 -1.89
CA SER A 86 18.45 -13.12 -2.91
C SER A 86 19.33 -11.92 -3.24
N PRO A 87 19.47 -11.56 -4.53
CA PRO A 87 20.14 -10.32 -4.91
C PRO A 87 19.25 -9.09 -4.68
N GLN A 88 17.92 -9.24 -4.64
CA GLN A 88 16.99 -8.15 -4.34
C GLN A 88 16.96 -7.84 -2.84
N PHE A 89 16.98 -6.55 -2.48
CA PHE A 89 16.77 -6.11 -1.09
C PHE A 89 15.32 -6.37 -0.69
N ASN A 90 15.11 -7.20 0.34
CA ASN A 90 13.79 -7.43 0.89
C ASN A 90 13.89 -7.91 2.33
N ALA A 91 12.84 -7.66 3.12
CA ALA A 91 12.63 -8.20 4.45
C ALA A 91 11.14 -8.49 4.62
N ALA A 92 10.79 -9.42 5.48
CA ALA A 92 9.38 -9.72 5.75
C ALA A 92 9.18 -10.19 7.20
N CYS A 93 8.14 -9.64 7.85
CA CYS A 93 7.61 -10.13 9.10
C CYS A 93 6.41 -11.06 8.89
N PHE A 94 6.51 -12.28 9.38
CA PHE A 94 5.43 -13.25 9.26
C PHE A 94 4.46 -13.16 10.43
N LYS A 95 3.21 -13.58 10.16
CA LYS A 95 2.22 -13.83 11.21
C LYS A 95 2.80 -14.75 12.30
N PRO A 96 2.61 -14.41 13.59
CA PRO A 96 3.13 -15.23 14.68
C PRO A 96 2.60 -16.66 14.68
N GLU A 97 3.47 -17.62 14.98
CA GLU A 97 3.17 -19.05 15.15
C GLU A 97 3.67 -19.48 16.54
N GLU A 98 2.79 -20.10 17.34
CA GLU A 98 3.10 -20.51 18.73
C GLU A 98 3.65 -19.36 19.59
N GLY A 99 3.17 -18.13 19.35
CA GLY A 99 3.62 -16.94 20.06
C GLY A 99 4.98 -16.38 19.63
N ARG A 100 5.67 -17.02 18.65
CA ARG A 100 6.93 -16.54 18.06
C ARG A 100 6.66 -15.67 16.84
N VAL A 101 7.42 -14.58 16.73
CA VAL A 101 7.48 -13.71 15.54
C VAL A 101 8.65 -14.14 14.69
N PHE A 102 8.49 -14.16 13.37
CA PHE A 102 9.56 -14.49 12.44
C PHE A 102 9.85 -13.30 11.55
N ILE A 103 11.12 -12.94 11.41
CA ILE A 103 11.58 -11.96 10.43
C ILE A 103 12.59 -12.65 9.51
N MET A 104 12.44 -12.45 8.21
CA MET A 104 13.46 -12.85 7.25
C MET A 104 14.05 -11.65 6.54
N PHE A 105 15.31 -11.76 6.16
CA PHE A 105 16.04 -10.75 5.38
C PHE A 105 16.67 -11.42 4.17
N SER A 106 16.72 -10.70 3.03
CA SER A 106 17.57 -11.11 1.94
C SER A 106 19.04 -10.97 2.31
N SER A 107 19.89 -11.84 1.77
CA SER A 107 21.34 -11.77 1.95
C SER A 107 21.91 -10.42 1.51
N SER A 108 21.45 -9.90 0.37
CA SER A 108 21.93 -8.62 -0.16
C SER A 108 21.58 -7.44 0.77
N LEU A 109 20.42 -7.46 1.43
CA LEU A 109 20.04 -6.41 2.38
C LEU A 109 20.95 -6.43 3.62
N LEU A 110 21.20 -7.61 4.19
CA LEU A 110 22.07 -7.76 5.37
C LEU A 110 23.52 -7.31 5.10
N GLU A 111 24.00 -7.48 3.87
CA GLU A 111 25.36 -7.10 3.48
C GLU A 111 25.49 -5.62 3.10
N ALA A 112 24.42 -5.01 2.59
CA ALA A 112 24.45 -3.64 2.06
C ALA A 112 24.04 -2.55 3.05
N PHE A 113 23.28 -2.90 4.10
CA PHE A 113 22.67 -1.94 5.01
C PHE A 113 23.50 -1.81 6.28
N ASN A 114 23.76 -0.57 6.69
CA ASN A 114 24.47 -0.30 7.93
C ASN A 114 23.56 -0.47 9.15
N ASP A 115 24.13 -0.31 10.34
CA ASP A 115 23.43 -0.55 11.60
C ASP A 115 22.13 0.24 11.78
N SER A 116 22.13 1.53 11.46
CA SER A 116 20.95 2.41 11.59
C SER A 116 19.91 2.12 10.51
N GLU A 117 20.35 1.78 9.30
CA GLU A 117 19.48 1.38 8.19
C GLU A 117 18.80 0.03 8.47
N LEU A 118 19.53 -0.94 9.05
CA LEU A 118 18.96 -2.22 9.49
C LEU A 118 17.99 -2.05 10.66
N LEU A 119 18.23 -1.10 11.59
CA LEU A 119 17.25 -0.75 12.63
C LEU A 119 15.96 -0.21 12.03
N PHE A 120 16.05 0.60 10.96
CA PHE A 120 14.87 1.07 10.25
C PHE A 120 14.08 -0.07 9.62
N VAL A 121 14.73 -0.92 8.81
CA VAL A 121 14.09 -2.06 8.14
C VAL A 121 13.46 -3.01 9.17
N MET A 122 14.20 -3.40 10.20
CA MET A 122 13.70 -4.31 11.22
C MET A 122 12.57 -3.70 12.06
N GLY A 123 12.67 -2.42 12.41
CA GLY A 123 11.60 -1.71 13.11
C GLY A 123 10.35 -1.53 12.25
N HIS A 124 10.50 -1.39 10.93
CA HIS A 124 9.40 -1.37 9.97
C HIS A 124 8.66 -2.71 9.95
N GLU A 125 9.39 -3.82 9.77
CA GLU A 125 8.84 -5.17 9.82
C GLU A 125 8.13 -5.47 11.15
N LEU A 126 8.75 -5.11 12.28
CA LEU A 126 8.13 -5.24 13.60
C LEU A 126 6.95 -4.29 13.81
N GLY A 127 6.90 -3.18 13.07
CA GLY A 127 5.75 -2.29 12.95
C GLY A 127 4.51 -3.04 12.48
N HIS A 128 4.64 -3.86 11.43
CA HIS A 128 3.52 -4.69 10.95
C HIS A 128 3.02 -5.67 12.01
N HIS A 129 3.92 -6.26 12.78
CA HIS A 129 3.57 -7.14 13.90
C HIS A 129 2.86 -6.40 15.03
N VAL A 130 3.48 -5.34 15.59
CA VAL A 130 2.96 -4.63 16.77
C VAL A 130 1.62 -3.93 16.49
N TYR A 131 1.33 -3.62 15.23
CA TYR A 131 0.05 -3.03 14.80
C TYR A 131 -0.98 -4.04 14.31
N ASP A 132 -0.70 -5.33 14.42
CA ASP A 132 -1.62 -6.41 14.06
C ASP A 132 -2.02 -6.39 12.56
N HIS A 133 -1.15 -5.88 11.66
CA HIS A 133 -1.50 -5.70 10.24
C HIS A 133 -1.90 -7.03 9.57
N HIS A 134 -1.26 -8.14 9.97
CA HIS A 134 -1.59 -9.50 9.51
C HIS A 134 -3.04 -9.95 9.80
N ARG A 135 -3.80 -9.23 10.65
CA ARG A 135 -5.22 -9.52 10.92
C ARG A 135 -6.14 -9.10 9.78
N VAL A 136 -5.69 -8.22 8.90
CA VAL A 136 -6.33 -7.90 7.63
C VAL A 136 -5.54 -8.65 6.55
N PRO A 137 -5.93 -9.90 6.21
CA PRO A 137 -5.12 -10.78 5.36
C PRO A 137 -5.31 -10.40 3.88
N ILE A 138 -4.80 -9.24 3.49
CA ILE A 138 -5.04 -8.62 2.19
C ILE A 138 -4.58 -9.54 1.05
N GLY A 139 -3.41 -10.19 1.13
CA GLY A 139 -2.97 -11.10 0.08
C GLY A 139 -3.90 -12.31 -0.09
N TYR A 140 -4.44 -12.89 1.00
CA TYR A 140 -5.49 -13.92 0.91
C TYR A 140 -6.81 -13.42 0.30
N VAL A 141 -7.16 -12.15 0.52
CA VAL A 141 -8.39 -11.57 -0.05
C VAL A 141 -8.21 -11.36 -1.56
N LEU A 142 -7.08 -10.79 -1.97
CA LEU A 142 -6.84 -10.40 -3.35
C LEU A 142 -6.42 -11.59 -4.23
N ARG A 143 -5.65 -12.56 -3.69
CA ARG A 143 -5.23 -13.79 -4.38
C ARG A 143 -6.17 -14.97 -4.13
N GLY A 144 -7.33 -14.72 -3.53
CA GLY A 144 -8.31 -15.74 -3.22
C GLY A 144 -8.97 -16.33 -4.48
N ARG A 145 -9.63 -17.49 -4.36
CA ARG A 145 -10.36 -18.13 -5.47
C ARG A 145 -11.52 -17.31 -6.03
N GLN A 146 -11.99 -16.30 -5.29
CA GLN A 146 -13.05 -15.41 -5.75
C GLN A 146 -12.57 -13.97 -5.62
N PRO A 147 -12.83 -13.13 -6.63
CA PRO A 147 -12.58 -11.70 -6.54
C PRO A 147 -13.30 -11.11 -5.32
N PRO A 148 -12.62 -10.24 -4.54
CA PRO A 148 -13.31 -9.43 -3.55
C PRO A 148 -14.25 -8.43 -4.24
N PRO A 149 -15.31 -7.98 -3.56
CA PRO A 149 -16.04 -6.80 -4.00
C PRO A 149 -15.11 -5.61 -4.25
N ALA A 150 -15.33 -4.86 -5.33
CA ALA A 150 -14.51 -3.71 -5.72
C ALA A 150 -14.25 -2.71 -4.58
N ASP A 151 -15.27 -2.43 -3.77
CA ASP A 151 -15.16 -1.55 -2.61
C ASP A 151 -14.27 -2.10 -1.50
N LEU A 152 -14.31 -3.41 -1.29
CA LEU A 152 -13.43 -4.07 -0.34
C LEU A 152 -11.99 -3.99 -0.85
N ALA A 153 -11.76 -4.19 -2.15
CA ALA A 153 -10.44 -4.02 -2.74
C ALA A 153 -9.94 -2.59 -2.53
N LEU A 154 -10.72 -1.58 -2.91
CA LEU A 154 -10.34 -0.17 -2.73
C LEU A 154 -10.06 0.20 -1.26
N ASP A 155 -10.89 -0.24 -0.31
CA ASP A 155 -10.67 -0.02 1.12
C ASP A 155 -9.39 -0.73 1.61
N LEU A 156 -9.10 -1.94 1.12
CA LEU A 156 -7.90 -2.70 1.45
C LEU A 156 -6.64 -1.99 0.94
N PHE A 157 -6.65 -1.48 -0.29
CA PHE A 157 -5.56 -0.69 -0.86
C PHE A 157 -5.39 0.66 -0.13
N ALA A 158 -6.48 1.31 0.27
CA ALA A 158 -6.40 2.53 1.06
C ALA A 158 -5.76 2.26 2.43
N TRP A 159 -6.20 1.20 3.10
CA TRP A 159 -5.63 0.78 4.38
C TRP A 159 -4.16 0.37 4.26
N SER A 160 -3.78 -0.42 3.25
CA SER A 160 -2.41 -0.91 3.08
C SER A 160 -1.39 0.22 3.06
N ARG A 161 -1.69 1.31 2.34
CA ARG A 161 -0.83 2.48 2.29
C ARG A 161 -0.65 3.15 3.65
N TYR A 162 -1.71 3.24 4.46
CA TYR A 162 -1.59 3.78 5.81
C TYR A 162 -0.87 2.81 6.77
N ALA A 163 -1.02 1.50 6.55
CA ALA A 163 -0.27 0.48 7.27
C ALA A 163 1.24 0.64 7.04
N GLU A 164 1.66 0.93 5.80
CA GLU A 164 3.06 1.29 5.47
C GLU A 164 3.53 2.53 6.22
N ILE A 165 2.72 3.59 6.29
CA ILE A 165 3.08 4.80 7.07
C ILE A 165 3.27 4.47 8.55
N SER A 166 2.40 3.64 9.14
CA SER A 166 2.57 3.19 10.53
C SER A 166 3.85 2.38 10.70
N ALA A 167 4.14 1.45 9.79
CA ALA A 167 5.36 0.64 9.82
C ALA A 167 6.62 1.51 9.66
N ASP A 168 6.63 2.45 8.74
CA ASP A 168 7.69 3.45 8.56
C ASP A 168 7.98 4.23 9.83
N ARG A 169 6.93 4.68 10.53
CA ARG A 169 7.10 5.37 11.81
C ARG A 169 7.69 4.47 12.88
N ALA A 170 7.32 3.19 12.92
CA ALA A 170 7.94 2.22 13.83
C ALA A 170 9.43 2.03 13.52
N GLY A 171 9.78 1.86 12.24
CA GLY A 171 11.16 1.80 11.78
C GLY A 171 11.96 3.05 12.15
N ALA A 172 11.44 4.23 11.84
CA ALA A 172 12.11 5.50 12.13
C ALA A 172 12.23 5.77 13.63
N PHE A 173 11.22 5.38 14.41
CA PHE A 173 11.28 5.42 15.86
C PHE A 173 12.38 4.51 16.39
N CYS A 174 12.59 3.32 15.82
CA CYS A 174 13.69 2.45 16.20
C CYS A 174 15.06 3.04 15.85
N ALA A 175 15.21 3.53 14.61
CA ALA A 175 16.48 4.05 14.07
C ALA A 175 16.91 5.40 14.69
N GLN A 176 15.97 6.31 14.93
CA GLN A 176 16.23 7.68 15.43
C GLN A 176 17.21 8.51 14.60
N ASP A 177 17.31 8.23 13.31
CA ASP A 177 18.22 8.93 12.41
C ASP A 177 17.55 9.12 11.04
N LEU A 178 17.08 10.34 10.77
CA LEU A 178 16.39 10.66 9.52
C LEU A 178 17.28 10.41 8.31
N GLU A 179 18.58 10.68 8.42
CA GLU A 179 19.51 10.49 7.31
C GLU A 179 19.63 9.00 6.96
N SER A 180 19.83 8.14 7.94
CA SER A 180 19.89 6.69 7.71
C SER A 180 18.54 6.11 7.25
N VAL A 181 17.41 6.62 7.75
CA VAL A 181 16.07 6.21 7.27
C VAL A 181 15.90 6.58 5.79
N ALA A 182 16.23 7.80 5.41
CA ALA A 182 16.13 8.24 4.02
C ALA A 182 17.13 7.48 3.11
N ARG A 183 18.35 7.22 3.59
CA ARG A 183 19.35 6.43 2.87
C ARG A 183 18.93 4.96 2.69
N ALA A 184 18.27 4.36 3.69
CA ALA A 184 17.70 3.03 3.57
C ALA A 184 16.63 2.98 2.47
N LEU A 185 15.71 3.96 2.43
CA LEU A 185 14.71 4.07 1.37
C LEU A 185 15.35 4.30 0.00
N PHE A 186 16.39 5.13 -0.08
CA PHE A 186 17.16 5.32 -1.32
C PHE A 186 17.78 4.01 -1.82
N LYS A 187 18.39 3.21 -0.92
CA LYS A 187 18.95 1.89 -1.27
C LYS A 187 17.86 0.91 -1.73
N LEU A 188 16.73 0.85 -1.01
CA LEU A 188 15.59 0.01 -1.38
C LEU A 188 15.01 0.38 -2.75
N ALA A 189 14.96 1.67 -3.07
CA ALA A 189 14.45 2.20 -4.33
C ALA A 189 15.39 1.96 -5.51
N SER A 190 16.68 2.23 -5.32
CA SER A 190 17.65 2.33 -6.41
C SER A 190 18.51 1.09 -6.57
N GLY A 191 18.65 0.26 -5.53
CA GLY A 191 19.67 -0.79 -5.46
C GLY A 191 21.10 -0.27 -5.27
N ILE A 192 21.31 1.05 -5.23
CA ILE A 192 22.64 1.66 -5.21
C ILE A 192 23.17 1.72 -3.78
N THR A 193 24.32 1.09 -3.54
CA THR A 193 24.94 0.97 -2.22
C THR A 193 26.39 1.48 -2.17
N ASP A 194 27.04 1.60 -3.32
CA ASP A 194 28.43 2.04 -3.43
C ASP A 194 28.53 3.57 -3.47
N GLU A 195 29.04 4.16 -2.39
CA GLU A 195 29.21 5.62 -2.25
C GLU A 195 30.17 6.23 -3.29
N ARG A 196 31.00 5.40 -3.95
CA ARG A 196 31.84 5.86 -5.06
C ARG A 196 31.05 6.11 -6.33
N VAL A 197 29.88 5.47 -6.48
CA VAL A 197 28.98 5.64 -7.62
C VAL A 197 28.01 6.78 -7.34
N VAL A 198 27.32 6.73 -6.19
CA VAL A 198 26.43 7.81 -5.74
C VAL A 198 26.67 8.07 -4.27
N ARG A 199 27.12 9.28 -3.95
CA ARG A 199 27.17 9.75 -2.57
C ARG A 199 25.77 10.22 -2.17
N PHE A 200 25.16 9.56 -1.19
CA PHE A 200 23.85 9.95 -0.68
C PHE A 200 23.95 11.30 0.04
N GLU A 201 23.08 12.23 -0.34
CA GLU A 201 22.96 13.55 0.28
C GLU A 201 21.49 13.77 0.66
N LEU A 202 21.20 13.86 1.96
CA LEU A 202 19.82 13.93 2.46
C LEU A 202 19.05 15.11 1.87
N HIS A 203 19.67 16.29 1.80
CA HIS A 203 19.01 17.50 1.31
C HIS A 203 18.64 17.40 -0.18
N GLU A 204 19.54 16.88 -1.01
CA GLU A 204 19.29 16.64 -2.44
C GLU A 204 18.17 15.61 -2.64
N PHE A 205 18.20 14.53 -1.87
CA PHE A 205 17.16 13.50 -1.95
C PHE A 205 15.79 14.01 -1.51
N LEU A 206 15.73 14.80 -0.43
CA LEU A 206 14.48 15.43 0.02
C LEU A 206 13.99 16.50 -0.96
N ALA A 207 14.90 17.28 -1.57
CA ALA A 207 14.55 18.23 -2.61
C ALA A 207 13.96 17.53 -3.84
N GLN A 208 14.56 16.41 -4.26
CA GLN A 208 14.01 15.57 -5.33
C GLN A 208 12.59 15.07 -4.98
N VAL A 209 12.37 14.62 -3.73
CA VAL A 209 11.02 14.22 -3.27
C VAL A 209 10.05 15.39 -3.29
N ASP A 210 10.48 16.58 -2.87
CA ASP A 210 9.65 17.78 -2.92
C ASP A 210 9.32 18.19 -4.38
N ASP A 211 10.25 18.05 -5.32
CA ASP A 211 10.01 18.25 -6.77
C ASP A 211 9.04 17.20 -7.35
N MET A 212 9.08 15.96 -6.87
CA MET A 212 8.11 14.92 -7.23
C MET A 212 6.71 15.24 -6.70
N LEU A 213 6.61 15.99 -5.61
CA LEU A 213 5.36 16.35 -4.93
C LEU A 213 4.86 17.76 -5.24
N ALA A 214 5.62 18.56 -6.00
CA ALA A 214 5.22 19.88 -6.44
C ALA A 214 3.87 19.80 -7.16
N PHE A 215 2.82 20.19 -6.44
CA PHE A 215 1.46 20.24 -6.96
C PHE A 215 1.40 21.23 -8.12
N ASP A 216 0.59 20.88 -9.13
CA ASP A 216 -0.05 21.61 -10.24
C ASP A 216 0.07 23.16 -10.41
N ASP A 217 1.01 23.87 -9.79
CA ASP A 217 1.15 25.31 -9.87
C ASP A 217 1.81 25.74 -11.19
N GLN A 218 2.52 24.84 -11.90
CA GLN A 218 3.10 25.13 -13.22
C GLN A 218 3.02 23.92 -14.16
N PRO A 219 2.30 24.02 -15.31
CA PRO A 219 2.33 23.01 -16.35
C PRO A 219 3.76 22.74 -16.82
N GLY A 220 4.22 21.49 -16.68
CA GLY A 220 5.56 21.07 -17.12
C GLY A 220 6.68 21.11 -16.07
N GLN A 221 6.38 21.44 -14.81
CA GLN A 221 7.30 21.26 -13.68
C GLN A 221 6.71 20.26 -12.68
N GLY A 222 7.44 19.17 -12.43
CA GLY A 222 7.04 18.06 -11.56
C GLY A 222 7.37 16.71 -12.19
N ALA A 223 7.81 15.75 -11.37
CA ALA A 223 8.06 14.38 -11.83
C ALA A 223 6.75 13.68 -12.28
N PRO A 224 6.81 12.60 -13.06
CA PRO A 224 5.63 11.83 -13.43
C PRO A 224 4.84 11.42 -12.17
N LYS A 225 3.61 11.93 -12.01
CA LYS A 225 2.75 11.65 -10.85
C LYS A 225 2.30 10.18 -10.75
N GLN A 226 2.75 9.35 -11.69
CA GLN A 226 2.50 7.91 -11.75
C GLN A 226 3.11 7.20 -10.54
N ASP A 227 4.29 7.65 -10.11
CA ASP A 227 5.05 7.08 -8.99
C ASP A 227 4.34 7.26 -7.64
N TRP A 228 3.40 8.20 -7.52
CA TRP A 228 2.59 8.36 -6.31
C TRP A 228 1.69 7.15 -6.06
N PHE A 229 1.40 6.39 -7.13
CA PHE A 229 0.46 5.28 -7.11
C PHE A 229 1.11 3.91 -6.91
N ALA A 230 2.44 3.83 -6.88
CA ALA A 230 3.18 2.61 -6.63
C ALA A 230 2.93 2.11 -5.20
N THR A 231 2.70 0.80 -5.04
CA THR A 231 2.54 0.15 -3.73
C THR A 231 3.88 -0.08 -3.05
N HIS A 232 4.95 -0.44 -3.77
CA HIS A 232 6.33 -0.65 -3.27
C HIS A 232 7.38 -0.60 -4.40
N PRO A 233 8.70 -0.44 -4.10
CA PRO A 233 9.32 -0.20 -2.78
C PRO A 233 9.64 1.29 -2.49
N PHE A 234 9.42 2.20 -3.44
CA PHE A 234 9.69 3.63 -3.27
C PHE A 234 8.45 4.46 -3.56
N SER A 235 7.93 5.12 -2.53
CA SER A 235 6.88 6.13 -2.68
C SER A 235 7.39 7.46 -2.13
N PRO A 236 7.46 8.54 -2.94
CA PRO A 236 7.80 9.88 -2.46
C PRO A 236 6.91 10.34 -1.30
N LEU A 237 5.65 9.87 -1.28
CA LEU A 237 4.70 10.13 -0.21
C LEU A 237 5.14 9.54 1.14
N ARG A 238 5.75 8.35 1.14
CA ARG A 238 6.30 7.71 2.35
C ARG A 238 7.49 8.51 2.91
N VAL A 239 8.40 8.94 2.03
CA VAL A 239 9.53 9.80 2.45
C VAL A 239 9.03 11.11 3.05
N LYS A 240 8.03 11.76 2.42
CA LYS A 240 7.41 12.98 2.94
C LYS A 240 6.74 12.75 4.29
N ALA A 241 5.98 11.65 4.44
CA ALA A 241 5.35 11.28 5.70
C ALA A 241 6.38 11.03 6.82
N LEU A 242 7.51 10.41 6.50
CA LEU A 242 8.62 10.18 7.42
C LEU A 242 9.32 11.48 7.85
N LYS A 243 9.54 12.40 6.91
CA LYS A 243 10.07 13.74 7.21
C LYS A 243 9.15 14.47 8.19
N LEU A 244 7.84 14.51 7.90
CA LEU A 244 6.85 15.12 8.79
C LEU A 244 6.81 14.44 10.16
N PHE A 245 6.91 13.11 10.21
CA PHE A 245 6.97 12.37 11.48
C PHE A 245 8.23 12.73 12.27
N HIS A 246 9.38 12.86 11.62
CA HIS A 246 10.62 13.30 12.26
C HIS A 246 10.51 14.73 12.81
N GLU A 247 9.82 15.61 12.08
CA GLU A 247 9.56 17.01 12.47
C GLU A 247 8.41 17.17 13.49
N SER A 248 7.79 16.07 13.94
CA SER A 248 6.67 16.09 14.88
C SER A 248 7.11 15.98 16.34
N ASP A 249 6.17 16.31 17.25
CA ASP A 249 6.31 16.16 18.71
C ASP A 249 6.53 14.70 19.15
N LEU A 250 6.31 13.75 18.24
CA LEU A 250 6.58 12.32 18.43
C LEU A 250 8.07 11.99 18.32
N MET A 251 8.88 12.82 17.68
CA MET A 251 10.31 12.58 17.50
C MET A 251 11.18 13.70 18.07
N THR A 252 10.67 14.93 18.13
CA THR A 252 11.42 16.11 18.62
C THR A 252 10.56 16.93 19.57
N THR A 253 11.14 17.55 20.61
CA THR A 253 10.37 18.24 21.65
C THR A 253 9.63 19.50 21.19
N THR A 254 10.02 20.07 20.05
CA THR A 254 9.48 21.32 19.49
C THR A 254 8.77 21.09 18.15
N GLY A 255 8.50 19.83 17.80
CA GLY A 255 7.88 19.48 16.54
C GLY A 255 6.39 19.83 16.47
N ILE A 256 5.82 19.67 15.27
CA ILE A 256 4.38 19.81 15.06
C ILE A 256 3.61 18.78 15.89
N ASP A 257 2.45 19.17 16.42
CA ASP A 257 1.65 18.22 17.21
C ASP A 257 1.14 17.06 16.34
N LYS A 258 0.85 15.93 16.99
CA LYS A 258 0.33 14.74 16.30
C LYS A 258 -0.88 15.03 15.42
N SER A 259 -1.83 15.89 15.83
CA SER A 259 -3.01 16.17 15.02
C SER A 259 -2.62 16.83 13.70
N THR A 260 -1.76 17.84 13.77
CA THR A 260 -1.21 18.53 12.59
C THR A 260 -0.43 17.56 11.69
N LEU A 261 0.37 16.66 12.26
CA LEU A 261 1.05 15.60 11.49
C LEU A 261 0.04 14.73 10.72
N GLU A 262 -1.00 14.23 11.39
CA GLU A 262 -2.01 13.38 10.74
C GLU A 262 -2.77 14.13 9.63
N ASP A 263 -3.11 15.40 9.84
CA ASP A 263 -3.79 16.23 8.85
C ASP A 263 -2.92 16.43 7.60
N GLN A 264 -1.63 16.73 7.78
CA GLN A 264 -0.69 16.89 6.67
C GLN A 264 -0.46 15.58 5.91
N VAL A 265 -0.27 14.46 6.62
CA VAL A 265 -0.17 13.14 5.98
C VAL A 265 -1.44 12.83 5.19
N GLN A 266 -2.61 13.07 5.78
CA GLN A 266 -3.87 12.83 5.11
C GLN A 266 -4.03 13.71 3.85
N GLN A 267 -3.56 14.96 3.86
CA GLN A 267 -3.74 15.89 2.74
C GLN A 267 -3.21 15.33 1.41
N PHE A 268 -2.00 14.77 1.40
CA PHE A 268 -1.44 14.17 0.19
C PHE A 268 -1.90 12.73 -0.04
N MET A 269 -2.22 11.99 1.02
CA MET A 269 -2.75 10.62 0.90
C MET A 269 -4.19 10.56 0.37
N ARG A 270 -5.00 11.62 0.51
CA ARG A 270 -6.39 11.67 -0.02
C ARG A 270 -6.48 11.45 -1.52
N LEU A 271 -5.46 11.84 -2.28
CA LEU A 271 -5.39 11.57 -3.73
C LEU A 271 -5.31 10.06 -4.03
N MET A 272 -4.89 9.31 -3.01
CA MET A 272 -4.80 7.87 -3.05
C MET A 272 -6.02 7.17 -2.48
N GLU A 273 -6.97 7.89 -1.88
CA GLU A 273 -8.18 7.31 -1.28
C GLU A 273 -9.36 7.41 -2.25
N PRO A 274 -10.24 6.40 -2.33
CA PRO A 274 -11.43 6.45 -3.19
C PRO A 274 -12.55 7.37 -2.63
N ASP A 275 -12.20 8.45 -1.93
CA ASP A 275 -13.13 9.36 -1.22
C ASP A 275 -14.17 9.99 -2.17
N TYR A 276 -13.83 10.15 -3.45
CA TYR A 276 -14.77 10.64 -4.46
C TYR A 276 -16.00 9.74 -4.62
N LEU A 277 -15.92 8.46 -4.25
CA LEU A 277 -17.07 7.54 -4.23
C LEU A 277 -18.16 7.99 -3.25
N GLN A 278 -17.82 8.73 -2.20
CA GLN A 278 -18.77 9.29 -1.23
C GLN A 278 -18.86 10.83 -1.27
N GLY A 279 -17.95 11.47 -2.02
CA GLY A 279 -17.89 12.92 -2.15
C GLY A 279 -19.15 13.55 -2.74
N LYS A 280 -19.48 14.75 -2.25
CA LYS A 280 -20.69 15.50 -2.64
C LYS A 280 -20.41 16.66 -3.60
N THR A 281 -19.15 16.93 -3.93
CA THR A 281 -18.77 17.98 -4.88
C THR A 281 -19.11 17.57 -6.32
N GLU A 282 -19.17 18.55 -7.23
CA GLU A 282 -19.39 18.24 -8.65
C GLU A 282 -18.24 17.43 -9.25
N SER A 283 -16.99 17.72 -8.86
CA SER A 283 -15.81 16.95 -9.26
C SER A 283 -15.88 15.50 -8.77
N SER A 284 -16.21 15.27 -7.48
CA SER A 284 -16.35 13.91 -6.95
C SER A 284 -17.51 13.14 -7.59
N ARG A 285 -18.63 13.83 -7.90
CA ARG A 285 -19.73 13.25 -8.68
C ARG A 285 -19.26 12.81 -10.06
N ALA A 286 -18.56 13.68 -10.81
CA ALA A 286 -18.06 13.35 -12.14
C ALA A 286 -17.09 12.15 -12.12
N MET A 287 -16.15 12.12 -11.16
CA MET A 287 -15.23 10.98 -10.98
C MET A 287 -15.96 9.68 -10.69
N ARG A 288 -16.92 9.72 -9.75
CA ARG A 288 -17.73 8.57 -9.37
C ARG A 288 -18.57 8.07 -10.54
N ASP A 289 -19.19 8.98 -11.27
CA ASP A 289 -20.03 8.69 -12.43
C ASP A 289 -19.24 8.04 -13.56
N LEU A 290 -18.01 8.48 -13.82
CA LEU A 290 -17.11 7.85 -14.77
C LEU A 290 -16.65 6.48 -14.27
N PHE A 291 -16.17 6.41 -13.01
CA PHE A 291 -15.69 5.16 -12.40
C PHE A 291 -16.76 4.07 -12.48
N LEU A 292 -18.00 4.36 -12.08
CA LEU A 292 -19.08 3.38 -12.07
C LEU A 292 -19.47 2.94 -13.49
N ALA A 293 -19.59 3.88 -14.43
CA ALA A 293 -19.90 3.54 -15.81
C ALA A 293 -18.81 2.65 -16.42
N THR A 294 -17.54 3.02 -16.25
CA THR A 294 -16.42 2.25 -16.77
C THR A 294 -16.29 0.89 -16.10
N ALA A 295 -16.43 0.80 -14.78
CA ALA A 295 -16.37 -0.47 -14.06
C ALA A 295 -17.45 -1.46 -14.57
N VAL A 296 -18.65 -0.96 -14.87
CA VAL A 296 -19.73 -1.75 -15.48
C VAL A 296 -19.37 -2.22 -16.89
N VAL A 297 -18.79 -1.35 -17.71
CA VAL A 297 -18.39 -1.70 -19.08
C VAL A 297 -17.22 -2.69 -19.08
N ILE A 298 -16.24 -2.54 -18.17
CA ILE A 298 -15.13 -3.48 -17.96
C ILE A 298 -15.68 -4.85 -17.57
N ALA A 299 -16.52 -4.91 -16.53
CA ALA A 299 -17.15 -6.17 -16.09
C ALA A 299 -17.97 -6.85 -17.21
N ASN A 300 -18.52 -6.08 -18.15
CA ASN A 300 -19.27 -6.61 -19.28
C ASN A 300 -18.38 -6.98 -20.50
N ALA A 301 -17.10 -6.62 -20.52
CA ALA A 301 -16.24 -6.76 -21.69
C ALA A 301 -15.86 -8.21 -22.02
N TYR A 302 -15.93 -9.13 -21.04
CA TYR A 302 -15.52 -10.52 -21.22
C TYR A 302 -16.70 -11.53 -21.13
N GLU A 303 -17.31 -11.73 -19.96
CA GLU A 303 -18.40 -12.73 -19.76
C GLU A 303 -19.77 -12.14 -19.40
N GLY A 304 -19.89 -10.80 -19.40
CA GLY A 304 -21.10 -10.10 -18.96
C GLY A 304 -21.22 -10.01 -17.44
N ILE A 305 -21.97 -9.02 -16.94
CA ILE A 305 -22.02 -8.73 -15.49
C ILE A 305 -22.70 -9.87 -14.72
N SER A 306 -21.92 -10.55 -13.88
CA SER A 306 -22.38 -11.61 -12.99
C SER A 306 -23.43 -11.10 -11.98
N LYS A 307 -24.25 -12.02 -11.46
CA LYS A 307 -25.29 -11.68 -10.45
C LYS A 307 -24.69 -11.10 -9.16
N LYS A 308 -23.44 -11.46 -8.83
CA LYS A 308 -22.71 -10.99 -7.66
C LYS A 308 -22.21 -9.56 -7.88
N GLU A 309 -21.64 -9.27 -9.05
CA GLU A 309 -21.22 -7.91 -9.42
C GLU A 309 -22.39 -6.95 -9.51
N ARG A 310 -23.52 -7.37 -10.10
CA ARG A 310 -24.76 -6.55 -10.08
C ARG A 310 -25.14 -6.18 -8.66
N ASN A 311 -25.10 -7.11 -7.71
CA ASN A 311 -25.45 -6.87 -6.31
C ASN A 311 -24.44 -5.97 -5.58
N THR A 312 -23.16 -6.06 -5.90
CA THR A 312 -22.14 -5.13 -5.40
C THR A 312 -22.40 -3.72 -5.94
N LEU A 313 -22.55 -3.57 -7.26
CA LEU A 313 -22.91 -2.31 -7.91
C LEU A 313 -24.23 -1.73 -7.35
N LYS A 314 -25.25 -2.57 -7.09
CA LYS A 314 -26.53 -2.15 -6.48
C LYS A 314 -26.33 -1.44 -5.14
N ARG A 315 -25.42 -1.97 -4.31
CA ARG A 315 -25.15 -1.45 -2.97
C ARG A 315 -24.48 -0.07 -3.00
N TYR A 316 -23.73 0.21 -4.07
CA TYR A 316 -22.91 1.41 -4.20
C TYR A 316 -23.58 2.56 -4.95
N LEU A 317 -24.42 2.25 -5.94
CA LEU A 317 -25.08 3.28 -6.71
C LEU A 317 -26.22 4.00 -5.95
N GLY A 318 -26.67 3.43 -4.82
CA GLY A 318 -27.82 3.93 -4.07
C GLY A 318 -29.14 3.82 -4.85
N GLU A 319 -30.26 4.26 -4.25
CA GLU A 319 -31.58 4.22 -4.91
C GLU A 319 -31.67 5.12 -6.18
N ALA A 320 -30.70 6.01 -6.40
CA ALA A 320 -30.67 6.93 -7.53
C ALA A 320 -30.33 6.27 -8.88
N TYR A 321 -29.72 5.08 -8.88
CA TYR A 321 -29.48 4.30 -10.09
C TYR A 321 -30.25 2.99 -9.98
N SER A 322 -31.40 2.93 -10.63
CA SER A 322 -32.12 1.68 -10.76
C SER A 322 -31.28 0.69 -11.58
N ILE A 323 -30.82 -0.39 -10.95
CA ILE A 323 -29.91 -1.37 -11.55
C ILE A 323 -30.54 -2.15 -12.71
N ASP A 324 -31.85 -2.07 -12.84
CA ASP A 324 -32.58 -2.65 -13.96
C ASP A 324 -32.36 -1.83 -15.27
N ILE A 325 -31.54 -0.76 -15.22
CA ILE A 325 -31.16 0.14 -16.33
C ILE A 325 -29.62 0.18 -16.54
N LEU A 326 -28.82 -0.70 -15.91
CA LEU A 326 -27.38 -0.82 -16.23
C LEU A 326 -27.19 -1.58 -17.55
N ASP A 327 -27.62 -0.95 -18.62
CA ASP A 327 -27.33 -1.35 -19.99
C ASP A 327 -25.88 -0.95 -20.27
N ALA A 328 -25.00 -1.94 -20.31
CA ALA A 328 -23.57 -1.74 -20.51
C ALA A 328 -23.28 -1.08 -21.87
N ASP A 329 -24.10 -1.35 -22.89
CA ASP A 329 -23.95 -0.74 -24.21
C ASP A 329 -24.30 0.76 -24.14
N ARG A 330 -25.40 1.13 -23.48
CA ARG A 330 -25.73 2.56 -23.24
C ARG A 330 -24.68 3.27 -22.41
N LEU A 331 -24.12 2.62 -21.39
CA LEU A 331 -23.04 3.20 -20.58
C LEU A 331 -21.78 3.39 -21.41
N LYS A 332 -21.45 2.44 -22.29
CA LYS A 332 -20.35 2.54 -23.24
C LYS A 332 -20.53 3.71 -24.21
N GLU A 333 -21.75 3.91 -24.72
CA GLU A 333 -22.10 5.08 -25.55
C GLU A 333 -22.01 6.42 -24.80
N ASP A 334 -22.27 6.41 -23.49
CA ASP A 334 -22.22 7.60 -22.63
C ASP A 334 -20.80 7.90 -22.07
N LEU A 335 -19.83 6.99 -22.22
CA LEU A 335 -18.46 7.17 -21.73
C LEU A 335 -17.80 8.45 -22.27
N PRO A 336 -17.86 8.79 -23.58
CA PRO A 336 -17.23 10.02 -24.09
C PRO A 336 -17.74 11.29 -23.39
N ARG A 337 -19.03 11.36 -23.08
CA ARG A 337 -19.61 12.50 -22.34
C ARG A 337 -19.09 12.56 -20.91
N ARG A 338 -19.00 11.41 -20.21
CA ARG A 338 -18.48 11.34 -18.83
C ARG A 338 -17.00 11.68 -18.75
N ILE A 339 -16.21 11.20 -19.71
CA ILE A 339 -14.79 11.55 -19.86
C ILE A 339 -14.65 13.06 -20.04
N ALA A 340 -15.43 13.67 -20.94
CA ALA A 340 -15.39 15.12 -21.15
C ALA A 340 -15.73 15.92 -19.88
N GLU A 341 -16.74 15.50 -19.12
CA GLU A 341 -17.08 16.12 -17.84
C GLU A 341 -15.95 15.99 -16.80
N VAL A 342 -15.31 14.83 -16.71
CA VAL A 342 -14.15 14.61 -15.83
C VAL A 342 -13.00 15.52 -16.24
N LYS A 343 -12.63 15.57 -17.53
CA LYS A 343 -11.54 16.43 -18.03
C LYS A 343 -11.77 17.91 -17.69
N LYS A 344 -13.01 18.38 -17.74
CA LYS A 344 -13.39 19.75 -17.43
C LYS A 344 -13.30 20.09 -15.94
N ARG A 345 -13.56 19.13 -15.05
CA ARG A 345 -13.87 19.39 -13.63
C ARG A 345 -12.79 18.93 -12.65
N VAL A 346 -11.85 18.10 -13.09
CA VAL A 346 -10.89 17.45 -12.19
C VAL A 346 -9.45 17.61 -12.68
N SER A 347 -8.52 17.67 -11.73
CA SER A 347 -7.09 17.78 -12.03
C SER A 347 -6.55 16.52 -12.70
N HIS A 348 -5.39 16.63 -13.35
CA HIS A 348 -4.74 15.46 -13.98
C HIS A 348 -4.52 14.31 -12.99
N THR A 349 -4.08 14.62 -11.76
CA THR A 349 -3.90 13.63 -10.68
C THR A 349 -5.21 12.92 -10.32
N GLN A 350 -6.33 13.63 -10.28
CA GLN A 350 -7.64 13.03 -9.99
C GLN A 350 -8.10 12.10 -11.12
N ARG A 351 -7.73 12.37 -12.37
CA ARG A 351 -7.99 11.45 -13.50
C ARG A 351 -7.19 10.16 -13.35
N MET A 352 -5.92 10.27 -12.97
CA MET A 352 -5.05 9.12 -12.66
C MET A 352 -5.61 8.29 -11.50
N GLN A 353 -6.13 8.93 -10.46
CA GLN A 353 -6.81 8.27 -9.34
C GLN A 353 -7.98 7.41 -9.82
N VAL A 354 -8.87 7.93 -10.68
CA VAL A 354 -9.99 7.15 -11.24
C VAL A 354 -9.48 5.94 -12.03
N LEU A 355 -8.45 6.11 -12.86
CA LEU A 355 -7.86 5.01 -13.65
C LEU A 355 -7.20 3.94 -12.77
N ARG A 356 -6.45 4.34 -11.74
CA ARG A 356 -5.84 3.42 -10.78
C ARG A 356 -6.89 2.63 -10.03
N ASP A 357 -7.97 3.28 -9.61
CA ASP A 357 -9.09 2.60 -8.94
C ASP A 357 -9.80 1.64 -9.91
N LEU A 358 -9.91 1.96 -11.20
CA LEU A 358 -10.42 1.03 -12.23
C LEU A 358 -9.49 -0.16 -12.47
N CYS A 359 -8.17 0.04 -12.48
CA CYS A 359 -7.18 -1.03 -12.55
C CYS A 359 -7.30 -1.99 -11.35
N VAL A 360 -7.50 -1.44 -10.15
CA VAL A 360 -7.77 -2.24 -8.93
C VAL A 360 -9.01 -3.11 -9.11
N VAL A 361 -10.07 -2.57 -9.70
CA VAL A 361 -11.31 -3.33 -9.99
C VAL A 361 -11.05 -4.42 -11.02
N ALA A 362 -10.43 -4.09 -12.16
CA ALA A 362 -10.12 -5.06 -13.20
C ALA A 362 -9.22 -6.19 -12.69
N ALA A 363 -8.21 -5.87 -11.89
CA ALA A 363 -7.29 -6.84 -11.30
C ALA A 363 -7.92 -7.78 -10.27
N THR A 364 -9.17 -7.56 -9.85
CA THR A 364 -9.86 -8.51 -8.96
C THR A 364 -10.14 -9.84 -9.65
N GLU A 365 -10.41 -9.84 -10.96
CA GLU A 365 -10.65 -11.04 -11.76
C GLU A 365 -9.38 -11.36 -12.57
N GLN A 366 -8.45 -12.11 -11.98
CA GLN A 366 -7.22 -12.49 -12.68
C GLN A 366 -7.40 -13.76 -13.55
N PRO A 367 -6.75 -13.80 -14.73
CA PRO A 367 -5.99 -12.73 -15.37
C PRO A 367 -6.92 -11.65 -15.98
N VAL A 368 -6.47 -10.40 -15.96
CA VAL A 368 -7.16 -9.31 -16.67
C VAL A 368 -7.14 -9.60 -18.17
N SER A 369 -8.30 -9.60 -18.82
CA SER A 369 -8.41 -9.93 -20.24
C SER A 369 -7.87 -8.82 -21.15
N ASP A 370 -7.47 -9.17 -22.37
CA ASP A 370 -7.03 -8.19 -23.37
C ASP A 370 -8.11 -7.14 -23.67
N ALA A 371 -9.38 -7.53 -23.67
CA ALA A 371 -10.51 -6.62 -23.88
C ALA A 371 -10.65 -5.58 -22.76
N GLU A 372 -10.47 -5.98 -21.49
CA GLU A 372 -10.47 -5.06 -20.36
C GLU A 372 -9.25 -4.14 -20.39
N ARG A 373 -8.07 -4.67 -20.74
CA ARG A 373 -6.83 -3.90 -20.87
C ARG A 373 -6.94 -2.86 -21.99
N ASP A 374 -7.47 -3.22 -23.15
CA ASP A 374 -7.69 -2.31 -24.27
C ASP A 374 -8.65 -1.18 -23.92
N LEU A 375 -9.73 -1.49 -23.18
CA LEU A 375 -10.67 -0.48 -22.69
C LEU A 375 -10.00 0.47 -21.70
N LEU A 376 -9.23 -0.04 -20.74
CA LEU A 376 -8.46 0.79 -19.79
C LEU A 376 -7.46 1.69 -20.52
N ASN A 377 -6.74 1.17 -21.51
CA ASN A 377 -5.78 1.93 -22.31
C ASN A 377 -6.46 3.03 -23.14
N HIS A 378 -7.62 2.74 -23.71
CA HIS A 378 -8.42 3.71 -24.44
C HIS A 378 -8.87 4.85 -23.52
N ILE A 379 -9.43 4.53 -22.36
CA ILE A 379 -9.89 5.54 -21.40
C ILE A 379 -8.72 6.35 -20.84
N ALA A 380 -7.56 5.72 -20.61
CA ALA A 380 -6.35 6.43 -20.21
C ALA A 380 -5.94 7.49 -21.24
N THR A 381 -5.92 7.11 -22.52
CA THR A 381 -5.61 8.02 -23.63
C THR A 381 -6.58 9.21 -23.66
N GLU A 382 -7.88 8.93 -23.57
CA GLU A 382 -8.92 9.96 -23.59
C GLU A 382 -8.84 10.93 -22.38
N LEU A 383 -8.47 10.42 -21.20
CA LEU A 383 -8.26 11.20 -19.99
C LEU A 383 -6.92 11.94 -19.95
N GLU A 384 -6.10 11.85 -21.01
CA GLU A 384 -4.76 12.44 -21.12
C GLU A 384 -3.78 11.85 -20.10
N VAL A 385 -3.92 10.56 -19.78
CA VAL A 385 -3.04 9.79 -18.90
C VAL A 385 -2.23 8.79 -19.75
N PRO A 386 -0.90 8.72 -19.59
CA PRO A 386 -0.09 7.79 -20.39
C PRO A 386 -0.48 6.34 -20.14
N VAL A 387 -0.60 5.55 -21.22
CA VAL A 387 -0.96 4.12 -21.17
C VAL A 387 -0.02 3.29 -20.29
N GLY A 388 1.27 3.68 -20.19
CA GLY A 388 2.23 3.03 -19.29
C GLY A 388 1.78 3.02 -17.83
N PHE A 389 0.96 3.98 -17.41
CA PHE A 389 0.37 4.01 -16.06
C PHE A 389 -0.57 2.83 -15.80
N ILE A 390 -1.33 2.38 -16.80
CA ILE A 390 -2.23 1.23 -16.68
C ILE A 390 -1.42 -0.05 -16.46
N VAL A 391 -0.33 -0.21 -17.22
CA VAL A 391 0.59 -1.34 -17.08
C VAL A 391 1.13 -1.39 -15.65
N GLN A 392 1.66 -0.27 -15.16
CA GLN A 392 2.17 -0.15 -13.79
C GLN A 392 1.11 -0.49 -12.74
N CYS A 393 -0.13 0.00 -12.89
CA CYS A 393 -1.20 -0.26 -11.93
C CYS A 393 -1.63 -1.73 -11.91
N LEU A 394 -1.63 -2.42 -13.06
CA LEU A 394 -2.01 -3.83 -13.16
C LEU A 394 -0.88 -4.79 -12.73
N GLU A 395 0.38 -4.38 -12.87
CA GLU A 395 1.56 -5.16 -12.49
C GLU A 395 2.04 -4.89 -11.05
N SER A 396 1.42 -3.93 -10.34
CA SER A 396 1.78 -3.62 -8.95
C SER A 396 1.48 -4.80 -8.03
N ASP A 397 2.53 -5.51 -7.60
CA ASP A 397 2.43 -6.56 -6.61
C ASP A 397 2.04 -6.01 -5.24
N ILE A 398 1.22 -6.80 -4.53
CA ILE A 398 0.82 -6.52 -3.15
C ILE A 398 1.49 -7.59 -2.30
N GLU A 399 2.65 -7.24 -1.77
CA GLU A 399 3.34 -8.02 -0.74
C GLU A 399 2.96 -7.45 0.62
N LEU A 400 1.72 -7.73 1.03
CA LEU A 400 1.29 -7.57 2.42
C LEU A 400 0.70 -8.91 2.86
N ASP A 401 1.57 -9.86 3.15
CA ASP A 401 1.23 -11.10 3.87
C ASP A 401 2.41 -11.57 4.72
#